data_AF-A0A8S3DWK4-F1
#
_entry.id   AF-A0A8S3DWK4-F1
#
_cell.length_a   1.000
_cell.length_b   1.000
_cell.length_c   1.000
_cell.angle_alpha   90.00
_cell.angle_beta   90.00
_cell.angle_gamma   90.00
#
_symmetry.space_group_name_H-M   'P 1'
#
loop_
_entity.id
_entity.type
_entity.pdbx_description
1 polymer ?
#
loop_
_entity_poly.entity_id
_entity_poly.type
_entity_poly.pdbx_seq_one_letter_code
_entity_poly.pdbx_strand_id
1 'polypeptide(L)'
;MHSGIGPLEHLAEMSISCKVNLQGVGSNLQDHTIIYTAYQVNDPSLTLDPLIYYNPDALAASVQEWRETKTGPMGDCPFGPFALKRIDKTIQDPVWEAAKSEKQTDQSSECDPTGQWSNQPHIELWTSEMYFSAQNATQS
;
A
#
# COMPACT_ATOMS: atom_id res chain seq x y z
N MET A 1 23.10 -8.51 -1.09
CA MET A 1 23.89 -9.23 -2.11
C MET A 1 25.29 -8.64 -2.32
N HIS A 2 25.48 -7.32 -2.39
CA HIS A 2 26.81 -6.69 -2.57
C HIS A 2 27.93 -7.14 -1.60
N SER A 3 27.60 -7.62 -0.40
CA SER A 3 28.59 -8.13 0.56
C SER A 3 29.04 -9.58 0.33
N GLY A 4 28.58 -10.24 -0.75
CA GLY A 4 28.85 -11.65 -1.04
C GLY A 4 27.95 -12.64 -0.29
N ILE A 5 26.78 -12.17 0.17
CA ILE A 5 25.77 -13.00 0.87
C ILE A 5 24.50 -12.99 0.01
N GLY A 6 24.11 -14.16 -0.51
CA GLY A 6 22.94 -14.33 -1.37
C GLY A 6 23.01 -15.59 -2.24
N PRO A 7 22.10 -15.76 -3.21
CA PRO A 7 22.12 -16.91 -4.11
C PRO A 7 23.41 -16.95 -4.93
N LEU A 8 24.13 -18.09 -4.90
CA LEU A 8 25.43 -18.24 -5.57
C LEU A 8 25.40 -17.83 -7.05
N GLU A 9 24.42 -18.33 -7.80
CA GLU A 9 24.28 -18.09 -9.25
C GLU A 9 24.08 -16.59 -9.53
N HIS A 10 23.18 -15.96 -8.79
CA HIS A 10 22.92 -14.52 -8.93
C HIS A 10 24.12 -13.65 -8.54
N LEU A 11 24.89 -14.03 -7.51
CA LEU A 11 26.12 -13.34 -7.16
C LEU A 11 27.19 -13.49 -8.26
N ALA A 12 27.29 -14.67 -8.88
CA ALA A 12 28.22 -14.93 -9.97
C ALA A 12 27.88 -14.12 -11.23
N GLU A 13 26.61 -14.00 -11.60
CA GLU A 13 26.12 -13.15 -12.71
C GLU A 13 26.56 -11.69 -12.54
N MET A 14 26.53 -11.20 -11.30
CA MET A 14 26.91 -9.82 -10.96
C MET A 14 28.41 -9.65 -10.70
N SER A 15 29.23 -10.68 -10.97
CA SER A 15 30.68 -10.70 -10.70
C SER A 15 31.03 -10.39 -9.23
N ILE A 16 30.19 -10.83 -8.29
CA ILE A 16 30.38 -10.70 -6.84
C ILE A 16 30.87 -12.02 -6.27
N SER A 17 31.97 -11.99 -5.52
CA SER A 17 32.48 -13.18 -4.82
C SER A 17 31.47 -13.64 -3.75
N CYS A 18 31.00 -14.89 -3.86
CA CYS A 18 30.09 -15.49 -2.89
C CYS A 18 30.85 -15.94 -1.64
N LYS A 19 30.61 -15.25 -0.53
CA LYS A 19 31.09 -15.63 0.81
C LYS A 19 30.15 -16.62 1.50
N VAL A 20 28.84 -16.41 1.36
CA VAL A 20 27.81 -17.28 1.93
C VAL A 20 26.68 -17.45 0.91
N ASN A 21 26.47 -18.69 0.46
CA ASN A 21 25.39 -19.05 -0.44
C ASN A 21 24.07 -19.17 0.35
N LEU A 22 23.21 -18.16 0.24
CA LEU A 22 21.89 -18.11 0.90
C LEU A 22 20.80 -17.78 -0.11
N GLN A 23 20.05 -18.80 -0.51
CA GLN A 23 18.98 -18.70 -1.51
C GLN A 23 17.79 -17.82 -1.07
N GLY A 24 17.60 -17.64 0.24
CA GLY A 24 16.52 -16.81 0.79
C GLY A 24 16.75 -15.30 0.65
N VAL A 25 17.99 -14.84 0.41
CA VAL A 25 18.29 -13.41 0.34
C VAL A 25 17.67 -12.80 -0.92
N GLY A 26 16.78 -11.84 -0.73
CA GLY A 26 16.04 -11.20 -1.84
C GLY A 26 14.82 -12.00 -2.32
N SER A 27 14.57 -13.17 -1.73
CA SER A 27 13.38 -14.00 -1.99
C SER A 27 12.26 -13.68 -0.98
N ASN A 28 11.07 -14.24 -1.20
CA ASN A 28 9.89 -14.05 -0.34
C ASN A 28 9.50 -12.56 -0.13
N LEU A 29 9.59 -11.76 -1.19
CA LEU A 29 9.04 -10.41 -1.19
C LEU A 29 7.52 -10.49 -1.02
N GLN A 30 7.00 -9.82 -0.01
CA GLN A 30 5.57 -9.64 0.24
C GLN A 30 5.30 -8.14 0.31
N ASP A 31 4.21 -7.72 -0.31
CA ASP A 31 3.80 -6.33 -0.33
C ASP A 31 2.27 -6.23 -0.34
N HIS A 32 1.74 -5.06 0.00
CA HIS A 32 0.32 -4.77 -0.05
C HIS A 32 -0.05 -4.25 -1.43
N THR A 33 -0.93 -4.97 -2.13
CA THR A 33 -1.51 -4.46 -3.38
C THR A 33 -2.52 -3.36 -3.05
N ILE A 34 -2.30 -2.16 -3.57
CA ILE A 34 -3.12 -0.97 -3.28
C ILE A 34 -4.03 -0.66 -4.48
N ILE A 35 -5.31 -0.41 -4.22
CA ILE A 35 -6.28 0.05 -5.22
C ILE A 35 -6.88 1.38 -4.75
N TYR A 36 -6.78 2.42 -5.59
CA TYR A 36 -7.37 3.72 -5.32
C TYR A 36 -8.76 3.83 -5.94
N THR A 37 -9.75 4.22 -5.13
CA THR A 37 -11.10 4.56 -5.62
C THR A 37 -11.43 5.98 -5.16
N ALA A 38 -11.52 6.91 -6.12
CA ALA A 38 -11.86 8.30 -5.84
C ALA A 38 -13.37 8.53 -5.94
N TYR A 39 -13.91 9.30 -5.00
CA TYR A 39 -15.30 9.73 -4.98
C TYR A 39 -15.36 11.25 -4.89
N GLN A 40 -16.25 11.87 -5.68
CA GLN A 40 -16.53 13.29 -5.53
C GLN A 40 -17.48 13.50 -4.35
N VAL A 41 -17.12 14.41 -3.44
CA VAL A 41 -17.98 14.82 -2.33
C VAL A 41 -18.81 16.04 -2.72
N ASN A 42 -20.02 16.15 -2.16
CA ASN A 42 -20.89 17.31 -2.40
C ASN A 42 -20.45 18.55 -1.62
N ASP A 43 -19.75 18.35 -0.50
CA ASP A 43 -19.21 19.40 0.35
C ASP A 43 -17.67 19.39 0.26
N PRO A 44 -17.05 20.37 -0.44
CA PRO A 44 -15.61 20.44 -0.58
C PRO A 44 -14.85 20.66 0.74
N SER A 45 -15.53 21.09 1.81
CA SER A 45 -14.89 21.30 3.12
C SER A 45 -14.54 19.99 3.84
N LEU A 46 -15.04 18.85 3.34
CA LEU A 46 -14.73 17.51 3.86
C LEU A 46 -13.39 16.97 3.36
N THR A 47 -12.70 17.69 2.48
CA THR A 47 -11.39 17.30 1.95
C THR A 47 -10.42 18.48 2.04
N LEU A 48 -9.13 18.19 1.93
CA LEU A 48 -8.06 19.18 1.85
C LEU A 48 -7.79 19.62 0.40
N ASP A 49 -8.51 19.06 -0.59
CA ASP A 49 -8.33 19.42 -2.00
C ASP A 49 -8.47 20.93 -2.27
N PRO A 50 -9.40 21.68 -1.64
CA PRO A 50 -9.48 23.13 -1.87
C PRO A 50 -8.26 23.91 -1.39
N LEU A 51 -7.55 23.40 -0.38
CA LEU A 51 -6.37 24.03 0.21
C LEU A 51 -5.09 23.77 -0.61
N ILE A 52 -5.17 22.93 -1.63
CA ILE A 52 -4.01 22.49 -2.41
C ILE A 52 -4.23 22.65 -3.91
N TYR A 53 -5.43 22.31 -4.42
CA TYR A 53 -5.67 22.11 -5.85
C TYR A 53 -6.67 23.06 -6.51
N TYR A 54 -7.59 23.68 -5.75
CA TYR A 54 -8.72 24.40 -6.38
C TYR A 54 -8.37 25.81 -6.87
N ASN A 55 -7.27 26.39 -6.39
CA ASN A 55 -6.78 27.67 -6.86
C ASN A 55 -5.23 27.66 -6.98
N PRO A 56 -4.64 28.54 -7.80
CA PRO A 56 -3.20 28.52 -8.06
C PRO A 56 -2.32 28.89 -6.85
N ASP A 57 -2.86 29.66 -5.91
CA ASP A 57 -2.13 30.17 -4.74
C ASP A 57 -2.28 29.25 -3.51
N ALA A 58 -3.19 28.27 -3.55
CA ALA A 58 -3.60 27.46 -2.40
C ALA A 58 -2.42 26.64 -1.85
N LEU A 59 -1.70 25.95 -2.73
CA LEU A 59 -0.49 25.22 -2.36
C LEU A 59 0.57 26.16 -1.76
N ALA A 60 0.78 27.34 -2.36
CA ALA A 60 1.78 28.29 -1.87
C ALA A 60 1.43 28.80 -0.47
N ALA A 61 0.16 29.12 -0.21
CA ALA A 61 -0.36 29.51 1.10
C ALA A 61 -0.21 28.38 2.13
N SER A 62 -0.61 27.17 1.77
CA SER A 62 -0.48 25.97 2.63
C SER A 62 0.99 25.66 2.98
N VAL A 63 1.92 25.84 2.02
CA VAL A 63 3.36 25.70 2.26
C VAL A 63 3.88 26.83 3.15
N GLN A 64 3.42 28.06 2.96
CA GLN A 64 3.82 29.20 3.80
C GLN A 64 3.36 28.99 5.25
N GLU A 65 2.11 28.61 5.46
CA GLU A 65 1.58 28.29 6.79
C GLU A 65 2.46 27.28 7.50
N TRP A 66 2.77 26.15 6.85
CA TRP A 66 3.65 25.13 7.41
C TRP A 66 5.07 25.62 7.66
N ARG A 67 5.61 26.49 6.81
CA ARG A 67 6.95 27.09 7.02
C ARG A 67 6.99 27.92 8.29
N GLU A 68 5.97 28.73 8.53
CA GLU A 68 5.91 29.67 9.64
C GLU A 68 5.52 29.00 10.96
N THR A 69 4.54 28.10 10.92
CA THR A 69 3.87 27.58 12.12
C THR A 69 4.06 26.08 12.33
N LYS A 70 4.48 25.36 11.30
CA LYS A 70 4.53 23.88 11.26
C LYS A 70 3.15 23.23 11.42
N THR A 71 2.07 23.97 11.15
CA THR A 71 0.69 23.48 11.09
C THR A 71 0.16 23.53 9.66
N GLY A 72 -1.12 23.20 9.49
CA GLY A 72 -1.81 23.24 8.21
C GLY A 72 -1.73 21.93 7.43
N PRO A 73 -2.32 21.86 6.23
CA PRO A 73 -2.50 20.62 5.47
C PRO A 73 -1.18 19.96 5.05
N MET A 74 -0.08 20.72 4.95
CA MET A 74 1.24 20.18 4.64
C MET A 74 1.94 19.51 5.84
N GLY A 75 1.44 19.74 7.06
CA GLY A 75 1.92 19.09 8.28
C GLY A 75 1.06 17.93 8.74
N ASP A 76 -0.08 17.69 8.09
CA ASP A 76 -1.02 16.64 8.47
C ASP A 76 -0.75 15.33 7.72
N CYS A 77 -1.20 14.22 8.31
CA CYS A 77 -1.21 12.94 7.63
C CYS A 77 -2.49 12.84 6.78
N PRO A 78 -2.41 12.80 5.44
CA PRO A 78 -3.58 12.81 4.55
C PRO A 78 -4.41 11.52 4.55
N PHE A 79 -4.29 10.71 5.60
CA PHE A 79 -5.10 9.51 5.81
C PHE A 79 -6.12 9.76 6.90
N GLY A 80 -7.38 9.51 6.55
CA GLY A 80 -8.48 9.46 7.51
C GLY A 80 -8.53 8.10 8.23
N PRO A 81 -9.72 7.62 8.62
CA PRO A 81 -9.86 6.35 9.34
C PRO A 81 -9.40 5.14 8.52
N PHE A 82 -8.83 4.18 9.26
CA PHE A 82 -8.47 2.85 8.77
C PHE A 82 -9.48 1.81 9.26
N ALA A 83 -9.85 0.88 8.40
CA ALA A 83 -10.72 -0.24 8.69
C ALA A 83 -10.08 -1.54 8.19
N LEU A 84 -9.81 -2.45 9.12
CA LEU A 84 -9.29 -3.78 8.84
C LEU A 84 -10.46 -4.76 8.78
N LYS A 85 -10.61 -5.47 7.66
CA LYS A 85 -11.77 -6.33 7.43
C LYS A 85 -11.39 -7.71 6.94
N ARG A 86 -12.05 -8.73 7.52
CA ARG A 86 -12.14 -10.06 6.92
C ARG A 86 -13.32 -10.13 5.97
N ILE A 87 -13.11 -10.73 4.81
CA ILE A 87 -14.11 -10.83 3.74
C ILE A 87 -14.43 -12.27 3.33
N ASP A 88 -13.84 -13.26 3.99
CA ASP A 88 -14.05 -14.69 3.77
C ASP A 88 -15.51 -15.12 3.84
N LYS A 89 -16.30 -14.47 4.72
CA LYS A 89 -17.75 -14.71 4.88
C LYS A 89 -18.62 -13.91 3.91
N THR A 90 -18.06 -12.89 3.25
CA THR A 90 -18.80 -11.97 2.38
C THR A 90 -18.49 -12.15 0.89
N ILE A 91 -17.33 -12.73 0.55
CA ILE A 91 -16.98 -13.05 -0.82
C ILE A 91 -17.89 -14.16 -1.33
N GLN A 92 -18.52 -13.92 -2.47
CA GLN A 92 -19.23 -14.92 -3.27
C GLN A 92 -18.59 -14.91 -4.67
N ASP A 93 -17.45 -15.59 -4.80
CA ASP A 93 -16.66 -15.60 -6.03
C ASP A 93 -16.24 -17.04 -6.38
N PRO A 94 -16.42 -17.51 -7.63
CA PRO A 94 -16.03 -18.86 -8.03
C PRO A 94 -14.55 -19.17 -7.82
N VAL A 95 -13.65 -18.19 -7.97
CA VAL A 95 -12.21 -18.35 -7.74
C VAL A 95 -11.94 -18.60 -6.26
N TRP A 96 -12.64 -17.89 -5.38
CA TRP A 96 -12.54 -18.06 -3.93
C TRP A 96 -12.99 -19.45 -3.49
N GLU A 97 -14.12 -19.93 -3.99
CA GLU A 97 -14.66 -21.25 -3.65
C GLU A 97 -13.78 -22.39 -4.20
N ALA A 98 -13.25 -22.24 -5.42
CA ALA A 98 -12.27 -23.18 -5.96
C ALA A 98 -11.02 -23.26 -5.07
N ALA A 99 -10.45 -22.12 -4.69
CA ALA A 99 -9.26 -22.06 -3.85
C ALA A 99 -9.49 -22.64 -2.44
N LYS A 100 -10.68 -22.45 -1.86
CA LYS A 100 -11.08 -23.13 -0.62
C LYS A 100 -11.11 -24.64 -0.77
N SER A 101 -11.72 -25.14 -1.85
CA SER A 101 -11.83 -26.57 -2.10
C SER A 101 -10.45 -27.22 -2.26
N GLU A 102 -9.54 -26.58 -2.98
CA GLU A 102 -8.15 -27.05 -3.14
C GLU A 102 -7.44 -27.11 -1.79
N LYS A 103 -7.52 -26.04 -0.99
CA LYS A 103 -6.87 -26.00 0.33
C LYS A 103 -7.42 -27.01 1.33
N GLN A 104 -8.71 -27.33 1.29
CA GLN A 104 -9.30 -28.33 2.20
C GLN A 104 -8.75 -29.74 1.99
N THR A 105 -8.18 -30.03 0.81
CA THR A 105 -7.50 -31.31 0.56
C THR A 105 -6.12 -31.38 1.22
N ASP A 106 -5.55 -30.22 1.59
CA ASP A 106 -4.33 -30.09 2.38
C ASP A 106 -4.70 -30.00 3.87
N GLN A 107 -4.73 -31.15 4.55
CA GLN A 107 -5.13 -31.29 5.96
C GLN A 107 -4.25 -30.50 6.96
N SER A 108 -3.21 -29.80 6.51
CA SER A 108 -2.24 -29.09 7.34
C SER A 108 -2.57 -27.62 7.61
N SER A 109 -3.53 -27.02 6.88
CA SER A 109 -3.72 -25.57 6.90
C SER A 109 -4.96 -25.10 7.68
N GLU A 110 -4.75 -24.56 8.88
CA GLU A 110 -5.75 -23.74 9.59
C GLU A 110 -5.98 -22.36 8.94
N CYS A 111 -5.15 -21.98 7.97
CA CYS A 111 -5.28 -20.72 7.24
C CYS A 111 -6.25 -20.81 6.06
N ASP A 112 -6.92 -19.70 5.73
CA ASP A 112 -7.77 -19.56 4.55
C ASP A 112 -6.95 -19.55 3.23
N PRO A 113 -7.57 -19.53 2.04
CA PRO A 113 -6.85 -19.59 0.76
C PRO A 113 -5.81 -18.50 0.55
N THR A 114 -5.92 -17.37 1.25
CA THR A 114 -4.91 -16.29 1.18
C THR A 114 -3.72 -16.49 2.11
N GLY A 115 -3.71 -17.59 2.87
CA GLY A 115 -2.69 -17.86 3.88
C GLY A 115 -2.96 -17.18 5.23
N GLN A 116 -4.10 -16.49 5.38
CA GLN A 116 -4.44 -15.75 6.59
C GLN A 116 -5.16 -16.64 7.62
N TRP A 117 -4.88 -16.39 8.90
CA TRP A 117 -5.61 -16.98 10.02
C TRP A 117 -6.96 -16.31 10.24
N SER A 118 -7.86 -16.99 10.95
CA SER A 118 -9.22 -16.50 11.25
C SER A 118 -9.27 -15.16 12.01
N ASN A 119 -8.17 -14.74 12.65
CA ASN A 119 -8.02 -13.47 13.34
C ASN A 119 -7.28 -12.38 12.54
N GLN A 120 -6.78 -12.70 11.34
CA GLN A 120 -6.07 -11.76 10.47
C GLN A 120 -7.02 -11.14 9.43
N PRO A 121 -6.96 -9.82 9.18
CA PRO A 121 -7.74 -9.20 8.12
C PRO A 121 -7.24 -9.63 6.74
N HIS A 122 -8.12 -9.59 5.75
CA HIS A 122 -7.73 -9.78 4.34
C HIS A 122 -7.42 -8.45 3.66
N ILE A 123 -8.18 -7.42 4.04
CA ILE A 123 -8.10 -6.10 3.42
C ILE A 123 -8.00 -5.02 4.49
N GLU A 124 -7.26 -3.98 4.13
CA GLU A 124 -7.20 -2.71 4.83
C GLU A 124 -7.87 -1.67 3.92
N LEU A 125 -8.87 -0.99 4.46
CA LEU A 125 -9.53 0.14 3.82
C LEU A 125 -9.11 1.39 4.57
N TRP A 126 -8.63 2.39 3.84
CA TRP A 126 -8.31 3.69 4.40
C TRP A 126 -8.87 4.77 3.50
N THR A 127 -9.37 5.83 4.10
CA THR A 127 -9.79 7.01 3.35
C THR A 127 -8.63 7.98 3.25
N SER A 128 -8.55 8.70 2.14
CA SER A 128 -7.68 9.87 2.06
C SER A 128 -8.53 11.13 2.03
N GLU A 129 -8.06 12.13 2.74
CA GLU A 129 -8.70 13.45 2.78
C GLU A 129 -8.19 14.37 1.67
N MET A 130 -7.25 13.90 0.83
CA MET A 130 -6.81 14.63 -0.36
C MET A 130 -6.38 13.69 -1.47
N TYR A 131 -6.50 14.15 -2.71
CA TYR A 131 -6.04 13.37 -3.84
C TYR A 131 -4.51 13.36 -3.96
N PHE A 132 -3.86 12.20 -3.80
CA PHE A 132 -2.40 12.05 -3.92
C PHE A 132 -1.87 12.03 -5.37
N SER A 133 -2.52 12.65 -6.36
CA SER A 133 -1.81 12.73 -7.64
C SER A 133 -0.62 13.66 -7.50
N ALA A 134 0.55 13.17 -7.93
CA ALA A 134 1.55 14.04 -8.49
C ALA A 134 0.85 14.87 -9.57
N GLN A 135 0.51 16.13 -9.26
CA GLN A 135 0.36 17.10 -10.33
C GLN A 135 1.65 17.00 -11.12
N ASN A 136 1.54 16.54 -12.36
CA ASN A 136 2.63 16.69 -13.30
C ASN A 136 3.09 18.14 -13.16
N ALA A 137 4.32 18.32 -12.69
CA ALA A 137 5.06 19.55 -12.83
C ALA A 137 5.35 19.75 -14.34
N THR A 138 4.31 19.85 -15.16
CA THR A 138 4.42 20.48 -16.47
C THR A 138 4.43 21.97 -16.20
N GLN A 139 5.64 22.45 -15.92
CA GLN A 139 6.01 23.80 -16.30
C GLN A 139 5.63 24.00 -17.76
N SER A 140 4.75 24.96 -18.02
CA SER A 140 4.61 25.63 -19.30
C SER A 140 4.50 27.12 -19.05
#